data_AF-A0A8J6HQP8-F1
#
_entry.id   AF-A0A8J6HQP8-F1
#
_cell.length_a   1.000
_cell.length_b   1.000
_cell.length_c   1.000
_cell.angle_alpha   90.00
_cell.angle_beta   90.00
_cell.angle_gamma   90.00
#
_symmetry.space_group_name_H-M   'P 1'
#
loop_
_entity.id
_entity.type
_entity.pdbx_description
1 polymer ?
#
loop_
_entity_poly.entity_id
_entity_poly.type
_entity_poly.pdbx_seq_one_letter_code
_entity_poly.pdbx_strand_id
1 'polypeptide(L)'
;MTMEPLIKREIRSELKQKAERASCEVFSANLKQLLLATPLKGKHILGIDPGFSNGCKLALISPMGEMISHNVLYPHKSNRKEKDATILKDMLLEHYCELIALGNGTACRETEEWISKLIQEKFFQPLDVKYTIVREDGASIYSCSPEAKKEFAELDPNIISAISLARRIQEPLAELIKVEPKHLGVGMYQHDIKKKYLDEALDDVVSECVSFVGVDLNTASQCLLRHVAGLTEAKAQQVIEHRTKNGPFVCRQQLLEVYRIGKKVFQQCAGFLRVGPTSVEEEAYFYKNPIATKLDCTNIHPESYGIAAELVKEMNLKLVDVGKSDFIKTVKEKQLDSSKLKEKFKVDEQTIQLILDALCKPLNHDLRSDCPSEPVFKKGLTTIYEIQVGSVLTGVVSNVTHFGCFVDIGVGMNGLIHVSKYNGFSMKLGDKVETFSAPEQARNILHMIQGFSKHHLDSPFDVPATQRNSDLKFAVRMIMKDVSHNGDKCVIYSWNVGFSGVSASTECLEAPHSVAFHSKSKPKQPFYNVLMDDGSYRYVAQGTNSFGTCTL
;
A
#
# COMPACT_ATOMS: atom_id res chain seq x y z
N MET A 1 23.15 39.81 -19.09
CA MET A 1 22.71 38.48 -18.58
C MET A 1 23.05 37.47 -19.65
N THR A 2 23.87 36.44 -19.37
CA THR A 2 24.33 35.49 -20.40
C THR A 2 23.25 34.45 -20.72
N MET A 3 23.21 33.97 -21.98
CA MET A 3 22.21 32.99 -22.43
C MET A 3 22.39 31.62 -21.76
N GLU A 4 23.63 31.20 -21.51
CA GLU A 4 23.97 29.89 -20.93
C GLU A 4 23.29 29.62 -19.57
N PRO A 5 23.37 30.47 -18.53
CA PRO A 5 22.68 30.22 -17.26
C PRO A 5 21.15 30.26 -17.38
N LEU A 6 20.59 31.02 -18.34
CA LEU A 6 19.15 31.03 -18.59
C LEU A 6 18.70 29.66 -19.12
N ILE A 7 19.33 29.17 -20.18
CA ILE A 7 19.05 27.86 -20.80
C ILE A 7 19.29 26.72 -19.79
N LYS A 8 20.40 26.76 -19.02
CA LYS A 8 20.65 25.76 -17.97
C LYS A 8 19.55 25.74 -16.88
N ARG A 9 19.00 26.90 -16.51
CA ARG A 9 17.91 26.99 -15.54
C ARG A 9 16.60 26.45 -16.11
N GLU A 10 16.32 26.75 -17.37
CA GLU A 10 15.12 26.28 -18.08
C GLU A 10 15.11 24.75 -18.23
N ILE A 11 16.17 24.17 -18.78
CA ILE A 11 16.34 22.71 -18.92
C ILE A 11 16.26 22.01 -17.55
N ARG A 12 16.90 22.55 -16.50
CA ARG A 12 16.80 21.99 -15.14
C ARG A 12 15.38 22.06 -14.57
N SER A 13 14.63 23.12 -14.86
CA SER A 13 13.24 23.27 -14.44
C SER A 13 12.35 22.23 -15.15
N GLU A 14 12.52 22.05 -16.45
CA GLU A 14 11.78 21.07 -17.25
C GLU A 14 12.07 19.63 -16.77
N LEU A 15 13.35 19.27 -16.64
CA LEU A 15 13.77 17.95 -16.13
C LEU A 15 13.25 17.69 -14.72
N LYS A 16 13.30 18.69 -13.82
CA LYS A 16 12.71 18.56 -12.48
C LYS A 16 11.20 18.36 -12.54
N GLN A 17 10.46 19.12 -13.35
CA GLN A 17 9.01 18.94 -13.50
C GLN A 17 8.66 17.56 -14.06
N LYS A 18 9.43 17.04 -15.02
CA LYS A 18 9.23 15.70 -15.57
C LYS A 18 9.47 14.61 -14.51
N ALA A 19 10.51 14.75 -13.68
CA ALA A 19 10.78 13.85 -12.57
C ALA A 19 9.72 13.94 -11.45
N GLU A 20 9.27 15.16 -11.10
CA GLU A 20 8.18 15.39 -10.14
C GLU A 20 6.88 14.69 -10.59
N ARG A 21 6.47 14.82 -11.86
CA ARG A 21 5.28 14.14 -12.42
C ARG A 21 5.39 12.62 -12.35
N ALA A 22 6.46 12.05 -12.91
CA ALA A 22 6.65 10.59 -12.93
C ALA A 22 6.72 9.99 -11.50
N SER A 23 7.29 10.72 -10.54
CA SER A 23 7.30 10.29 -9.14
C SER A 23 5.90 10.36 -8.52
N CYS A 24 5.16 11.43 -8.80
CA CYS A 24 3.78 11.60 -8.33
C CYS A 24 2.82 10.55 -8.90
N GLU A 25 2.99 10.14 -10.15
CA GLU A 25 2.26 9.03 -10.79
C GLU A 25 2.46 7.70 -10.04
N VAL A 26 3.69 7.39 -9.62
CA VAL A 26 4.00 6.20 -8.80
C VAL A 26 3.36 6.31 -7.42
N PHE A 27 3.47 7.45 -6.75
CA PHE A 27 2.88 7.65 -5.43
C PHE A 27 1.36 7.55 -5.45
N SER A 28 0.74 8.08 -6.50
CA SER A 28 -0.70 7.99 -6.79
C SER A 28 -1.13 6.53 -6.99
N ALA A 29 -0.40 5.77 -7.80
CA ALA A 29 -0.66 4.35 -8.03
C ALA A 29 -0.51 3.51 -6.75
N ASN A 30 0.55 3.76 -5.97
CA ASN A 30 0.80 3.10 -4.69
C ASN A 30 -0.31 3.39 -3.66
N LEU A 31 -0.72 4.67 -3.53
CA LEU A 31 -1.82 5.07 -2.66
C LEU A 31 -3.13 4.42 -3.07
N LYS A 32 -3.45 4.43 -4.37
CA LYS A 32 -4.69 3.84 -4.91
C LYS A 32 -4.79 2.36 -4.58
N GLN A 33 -3.72 1.60 -4.75
CA GLN A 33 -3.70 0.18 -4.43
C GLN A 33 -3.80 -0.08 -2.91
N LEU A 34 -3.19 0.78 -2.09
CA LEU A 34 -3.29 0.70 -0.62
C LEU A 34 -4.74 0.97 -0.13
N LEU A 35 -5.41 1.98 -0.69
CA LEU A 35 -6.79 2.33 -0.34
C LEU A 35 -7.83 1.33 -0.87
N LEU A 36 -7.57 0.73 -2.04
CA LEU A 36 -8.44 -0.26 -2.66
C LEU A 36 -8.16 -1.72 -2.24
N ALA A 37 -7.34 -1.93 -1.20
CA ALA A 37 -7.17 -3.23 -0.58
C ALA A 37 -8.52 -3.82 -0.12
N THR A 38 -8.68 -5.14 -0.26
CA THR A 38 -9.95 -5.83 0.02
C THR A 38 -10.21 -5.89 1.53
N PRO A 39 -11.38 -5.43 2.02
CA PRO A 39 -11.68 -5.37 3.45
C PRO A 39 -12.05 -6.73 4.05
N LEU A 40 -11.54 -7.05 5.25
CA LEU A 40 -11.89 -8.27 5.97
C LEU A 40 -12.98 -8.03 7.03
N LYS A 41 -14.23 -7.95 6.58
CA LYS A 41 -15.40 -7.63 7.40
C LYS A 41 -15.87 -8.81 8.25
N GLY A 42 -16.56 -8.52 9.37
CA GLY A 42 -17.25 -9.54 10.15
C GLY A 42 -16.35 -10.45 11.02
N LYS A 43 -15.13 -10.01 11.33
CA LYS A 43 -14.15 -10.77 12.14
C LYS A 43 -13.64 -9.96 13.33
N HIS A 44 -13.40 -10.64 14.45
CA HIS A 44 -12.52 -10.12 15.50
C HIS A 44 -11.07 -10.10 14.98
N ILE A 45 -10.35 -9.02 15.27
CA ILE A 45 -8.95 -8.84 14.87
C ILE A 45 -8.18 -8.23 16.05
N LEU A 46 -7.02 -8.81 16.40
CA LEU A 46 -6.09 -8.25 17.37
C LEU A 46 -5.00 -7.44 16.66
N GLY A 47 -5.00 -6.12 16.84
CA GLY A 47 -3.90 -5.26 16.44
C GLY A 47 -2.72 -5.34 17.41
N ILE A 48 -1.51 -5.42 16.88
CA ILE A 48 -0.25 -5.40 17.63
C ILE A 48 0.67 -4.35 17.04
N ASP A 49 0.87 -3.26 17.77
CA ASP A 49 1.92 -2.26 17.52
C ASP A 49 3.20 -2.68 18.27
N PRO A 50 4.24 -3.20 17.58
CA PRO A 50 5.38 -3.82 18.22
C PRO A 50 6.30 -2.81 18.92
N GLY A 51 7.08 -3.28 19.90
CA GLY A 51 8.09 -2.44 20.52
C GLY A 51 8.91 -3.11 21.62
N PHE A 52 10.16 -2.66 21.78
CA PHE A 52 11.11 -3.16 22.77
C PHE A 52 10.82 -2.61 24.19
N SER A 53 11.46 -1.50 24.57
CA SER A 53 11.42 -0.96 25.95
C SER A 53 10.02 -0.60 26.41
N ASN A 54 9.24 0.00 25.51
CA ASN A 54 7.86 0.45 25.74
C ASN A 54 6.81 -0.65 25.55
N GLY A 55 7.24 -1.89 25.26
CA GLY A 55 6.36 -3.03 25.00
C GLY A 55 5.61 -2.97 23.67
N CYS A 56 4.99 -4.10 23.33
CA CYS A 56 4.06 -4.27 22.22
C CYS A 56 2.65 -3.94 22.73
N LYS A 57 1.93 -3.07 22.01
CA LYS A 57 0.58 -2.63 22.38
C LYS A 57 -0.43 -3.44 21.63
N LEU A 58 -1.41 -3.96 22.36
CA LEU A 58 -2.44 -4.86 21.87
C LEU A 58 -3.78 -4.14 21.93
N ALA A 59 -4.58 -4.23 20.87
CA ALA A 59 -5.98 -3.81 20.88
C ALA A 59 -6.82 -4.76 20.04
N LEU A 60 -7.82 -5.38 20.65
CA LEU A 60 -8.74 -6.31 19.99
C LEU A 60 -10.00 -5.56 19.57
N ILE A 61 -10.35 -5.66 18.30
CA ILE A 61 -11.56 -5.03 17.73
C ILE A 61 -12.66 -6.05 17.46
N SER A 62 -13.90 -5.58 17.57
CA SER A 62 -15.13 -6.32 17.24
C SER A 62 -15.30 -6.51 15.73
N PRO A 63 -16.22 -7.37 15.28
CA PRO A 63 -16.62 -7.50 13.87
C PRO A 63 -17.10 -6.19 13.22
N MET A 64 -17.46 -5.19 14.05
CA MET A 64 -17.89 -3.84 13.66
C MET A 64 -16.81 -2.76 13.87
N GLY A 65 -15.63 -3.13 14.38
CA GLY A 65 -14.48 -2.24 14.53
C GLY A 65 -14.40 -1.47 15.84
N GLU A 66 -15.24 -1.81 16.81
CA GLU A 66 -15.20 -1.24 18.16
C GLU A 66 -14.08 -1.91 18.97
N MET A 67 -13.37 -1.16 19.81
CA MET A 67 -12.35 -1.76 20.69
C MET A 67 -13.01 -2.49 21.85
N ILE A 68 -12.72 -3.78 22.01
CA ILE A 68 -13.27 -4.63 23.06
C ILE A 68 -12.32 -4.67 24.27
N SER A 69 -11.03 -4.93 24.02
CA SER A 69 -10.01 -5.09 25.04
C SER A 69 -8.64 -4.66 24.54
N HIS A 70 -7.76 -4.23 25.44
CA HIS A 70 -6.41 -3.78 25.11
C HIS A 70 -5.41 -4.16 26.19
N ASN A 71 -4.12 -4.23 25.85
CA ASN A 71 -3.06 -4.58 26.79
C ASN A 71 -1.67 -4.07 26.32
N VAL A 72 -0.66 -4.15 27.20
CA VAL A 72 0.74 -3.89 26.84
C VAL A 72 1.62 -5.05 27.31
N LEU A 73 2.19 -5.77 26.35
CA LEU A 73 3.04 -6.94 26.58
C LEU A 73 4.51 -6.57 26.38
N TYR A 74 5.40 -7.30 27.04
CA TYR A 74 6.86 -7.15 26.94
C TYR A 74 7.51 -8.50 26.59
N PRO A 75 7.14 -9.16 25.47
CA PRO A 75 7.62 -10.50 25.12
C PRO A 75 9.14 -10.59 24.93
N HIS A 76 9.77 -9.45 24.66
CA HIS A 76 11.22 -9.27 24.49
C HIS A 76 12.00 -9.23 25.82
N LYS A 77 11.30 -9.19 26.97
CA LYS A 77 11.91 -9.33 28.31
C LYS A 77 11.84 -10.80 28.74
N SER A 78 12.99 -11.41 28.99
CA SER A 78 13.12 -12.85 29.27
C SER A 78 12.23 -13.34 30.42
N ASN A 79 12.07 -12.54 31.47
CA ASN A 79 11.22 -12.82 32.64
C ASN A 79 9.71 -12.56 32.43
N ARG A 80 9.30 -12.15 31.22
CA ARG A 80 7.90 -11.83 30.88
C ARG A 80 7.30 -12.71 29.79
N LYS A 81 8.14 -13.29 28.92
CA LYS A 81 7.75 -14.01 27.70
C LYS A 81 6.64 -15.07 27.88
N GLU A 82 6.72 -15.90 28.92
CA GLU A 82 5.71 -16.94 29.19
C GLU A 82 4.41 -16.38 29.78
N LYS A 83 4.51 -15.44 30.73
CA LYS A 83 3.36 -14.76 31.32
C LYS A 83 2.58 -14.00 30.25
N ASP A 84 3.27 -13.27 29.40
CA ASP A 84 2.68 -12.46 28.35
C ASP A 84 2.10 -13.32 27.22
N ALA A 85 2.63 -14.53 26.99
CA ALA A 85 2.02 -15.51 26.07
C ALA A 85 0.67 -16.00 26.61
N THR A 86 0.58 -16.27 27.92
CA THR A 86 -0.68 -16.66 28.58
C THR A 86 -1.71 -15.54 28.47
N ILE A 87 -1.33 -14.29 28.78
CA ILE A 87 -2.22 -13.11 28.64
C ILE A 87 -2.72 -12.94 27.19
N LEU A 88 -1.83 -13.10 26.19
CA LEU A 88 -2.22 -13.06 24.77
C LEU A 88 -3.22 -14.18 24.44
N LYS A 89 -2.99 -15.40 24.92
CA LYS A 89 -3.89 -16.53 24.72
C LYS A 89 -5.27 -16.28 25.33
N ASP A 90 -5.32 -15.78 26.57
CA ASP A 90 -6.57 -15.52 27.27
C ASP A 90 -7.41 -14.47 26.53
N MET A 91 -6.80 -13.36 26.10
CA MET A 91 -7.47 -12.32 25.27
C MET A 91 -8.02 -12.87 23.94
N LEU A 92 -7.30 -13.78 23.28
CA LEU A 92 -7.76 -14.37 22.02
C LEU A 92 -8.90 -15.37 22.26
N LEU A 93 -8.83 -16.18 23.32
CA LEU A 93 -9.86 -17.15 23.68
C LEU A 93 -11.17 -16.50 24.13
N GLU A 94 -11.11 -15.44 24.93
CA GLU A 94 -12.28 -14.73 25.46
C GLU A 94 -13.23 -14.22 24.35
N HIS A 95 -12.65 -13.83 23.20
CA HIS A 95 -13.38 -13.23 22.08
C HIS A 95 -13.34 -14.09 20.79
N TYR A 96 -12.88 -15.35 20.88
CA TYR A 96 -12.72 -16.26 19.73
C TYR A 96 -11.98 -15.62 18.54
N CYS A 97 -10.90 -14.88 18.83
CA CYS A 97 -10.14 -14.12 17.85
C CYS A 97 -9.02 -14.97 17.23
N GLU A 98 -9.12 -15.24 15.93
CA GLU A 98 -8.13 -16.05 15.20
C GLU A 98 -7.13 -15.20 14.40
N LEU A 99 -7.29 -13.88 14.35
CA LEU A 99 -6.56 -13.01 13.41
C LEU A 99 -5.75 -11.94 14.14
N ILE A 100 -4.45 -11.87 13.82
CA ILE A 100 -3.52 -10.88 14.36
C ILE A 100 -3.03 -9.95 13.24
N ALA A 101 -3.10 -8.64 13.48
CA ALA A 101 -2.60 -7.57 12.64
C ALA A 101 -1.31 -7.00 13.25
N LEU A 102 -0.14 -7.47 12.80
CA LEU A 102 1.16 -7.05 13.34
C LEU A 102 1.73 -5.87 12.54
N GLY A 103 1.98 -4.73 13.19
CA GLY A 103 2.62 -3.56 12.58
C GLY A 103 4.03 -3.87 12.08
N ASN A 104 4.42 -3.28 10.95
CA ASN A 104 5.68 -3.58 10.27
C ASN A 104 6.91 -2.77 10.78
N GLY A 105 6.81 -2.11 11.93
CA GLY A 105 7.85 -1.23 12.46
C GLY A 105 8.87 -1.85 13.39
N THR A 106 9.26 -1.06 14.39
CA THR A 106 10.35 -1.40 15.32
C THR A 106 9.96 -2.62 16.17
N ALA A 107 10.85 -3.60 16.27
CA ALA A 107 10.59 -4.90 16.91
C ALA A 107 9.55 -5.80 16.21
N CYS A 108 9.12 -5.47 14.97
CA CYS A 108 8.20 -6.32 14.21
C CYS A 108 8.73 -7.75 14.09
N ARG A 109 10.00 -7.94 13.69
CA ARG A 109 10.57 -9.26 13.40
C ARG A 109 10.65 -10.15 14.66
N GLU A 110 11.12 -9.60 15.76
CA GLU A 110 11.23 -10.29 17.04
C GLU A 110 9.84 -10.65 17.60
N THR A 111 8.84 -9.81 17.31
CA THR A 111 7.43 -10.05 17.68
C THR A 111 6.79 -11.10 16.77
N GLU A 112 7.12 -11.08 15.47
CA GLU A 112 6.74 -12.08 14.46
C GLU A 112 7.28 -13.47 14.83
N GLU A 113 8.55 -13.55 15.24
CA GLU A 113 9.21 -14.77 15.71
C GLU A 113 8.55 -15.36 16.95
N TRP A 114 8.22 -14.50 17.94
CA TRP A 114 7.51 -14.94 19.14
C TRP A 114 6.11 -15.46 18.86
N ILE A 115 5.31 -14.74 18.07
CA ILE A 115 3.94 -15.13 17.70
C ILE A 115 3.95 -16.40 16.84
N SER A 116 4.82 -16.46 15.83
CA SER A 116 4.98 -17.63 14.95
C SER A 116 5.32 -18.89 15.74
N LYS A 117 6.22 -18.79 16.72
CA LYS A 117 6.57 -19.91 17.60
C LYS A 117 5.35 -20.41 18.37
N LEU A 118 4.57 -19.52 19.00
CA LEU A 118 3.36 -19.89 19.75
C LEU A 118 2.29 -20.54 18.85
N ILE A 119 2.14 -20.09 17.61
CA ILE A 119 1.23 -20.70 16.62
C ILE A 119 1.70 -22.12 16.25
N GLN A 120 3.00 -22.29 15.95
CA GLN A 120 3.59 -23.59 15.60
C GLN A 120 3.52 -24.60 16.76
N GLU A 121 3.73 -24.14 17.99
CA GLU A 121 3.58 -24.93 19.22
C GLU A 121 2.11 -25.22 19.59
N LYS A 122 1.15 -24.78 18.76
CA LYS A 122 -0.31 -24.93 18.96
C LYS A 122 -0.80 -24.35 20.28
N PHE A 123 -0.10 -23.35 20.82
CA PHE A 123 -0.34 -22.78 22.14
C PHE A 123 -1.77 -22.23 22.29
N PHE A 124 -2.33 -21.66 21.21
CA PHE A 124 -3.65 -21.02 21.18
C PHE A 124 -4.85 -21.96 20.99
N GLN A 125 -4.66 -23.29 21.01
CA GLN A 125 -5.77 -24.23 20.84
C GLN A 125 -6.93 -23.96 21.84
N PRO A 126 -8.20 -24.06 21.39
CA PRO A 126 -8.64 -24.63 20.11
C PRO A 126 -8.59 -23.71 18.87
N LEU A 127 -8.18 -22.44 18.99
CA LEU A 127 -8.20 -21.46 17.89
C LEU A 127 -7.13 -21.73 16.82
N ASP A 128 -7.45 -21.52 15.54
CA ASP A 128 -6.49 -21.60 14.42
C ASP A 128 -5.86 -20.23 14.12
N VAL A 129 -5.14 -19.70 15.12
CA VAL A 129 -4.57 -18.35 15.09
C VAL A 129 -3.59 -18.16 13.92
N LYS A 130 -3.76 -17.06 13.21
CA LYS A 130 -2.93 -16.60 12.09
C LYS A 130 -2.58 -15.12 12.30
N TYR A 131 -1.47 -14.69 11.70
CA TYR A 131 -1.11 -13.27 11.68
C TYR A 131 -0.87 -12.78 10.26
N THR A 132 -1.03 -11.48 10.03
CA THR A 132 -0.51 -10.81 8.83
C THR A 132 0.27 -9.57 9.24
N ILE A 133 1.25 -9.21 8.43
CA ILE A 133 1.99 -7.95 8.59
C ILE A 133 1.14 -6.83 8.00
N VAL A 134 1.07 -5.69 8.69
CA VAL A 134 0.31 -4.50 8.31
C VAL A 134 1.23 -3.29 8.29
N ARG A 135 1.08 -2.43 7.29
CA ARG A 135 1.80 -1.17 7.20
C ARG A 135 1.39 -0.24 8.34
N GLU A 136 2.33 0.24 9.14
CA GLU A 136 2.09 1.16 10.25
C GLU A 136 2.20 2.65 9.88
N ASP A 137 2.70 2.97 8.67
CA ASP A 137 2.86 4.36 8.20
C ASP A 137 1.61 5.20 8.49
N GLY A 138 1.80 6.29 9.25
CA GLY A 138 0.75 7.20 9.65
C GLY A 138 -0.09 6.78 10.87
N ALA A 139 0.05 5.57 11.42
CA ALA A 139 -0.73 5.13 12.60
C ALA A 139 -0.44 5.99 13.84
N SER A 140 0.83 6.30 14.09
CA SER A 140 1.26 7.21 15.15
C SER A 140 0.79 8.66 14.92
N ILE A 141 0.65 9.09 13.65
CA ILE A 141 0.11 10.41 13.31
C ILE A 141 -1.39 10.46 13.56
N TYR A 142 -2.14 9.43 13.16
CA TYR A 142 -3.55 9.28 13.49
C TYR A 142 -3.78 9.28 15.00
N SER A 143 -3.04 8.46 15.76
CA SER A 143 -3.23 8.32 17.21
C SER A 143 -3.13 9.63 18.02
N CYS A 144 -2.42 10.62 17.48
CA CYS A 144 -2.24 11.94 18.10
C CYS A 144 -3.21 13.00 17.56
N SER A 145 -3.99 12.67 16.52
CA SER A 145 -4.81 13.61 15.75
C SER A 145 -6.09 14.05 16.48
N PRO A 146 -6.71 15.18 16.07
CA PRO A 146 -8.02 15.58 16.58
C PRO A 146 -9.13 14.55 16.32
N GLU A 147 -9.05 13.79 15.24
CA GLU A 147 -9.99 12.72 14.88
C GLU A 147 -9.89 11.55 15.87
N ALA A 148 -8.67 11.06 16.14
CA ALA A 148 -8.45 10.03 17.17
C ALA A 148 -8.94 10.48 18.55
N LYS A 149 -8.72 11.74 18.93
CA LYS A 149 -9.22 12.29 20.21
C LYS A 149 -10.75 12.42 20.28
N LYS A 150 -11.44 12.53 19.15
CA LYS A 150 -12.91 12.46 19.09
C LYS A 150 -13.42 11.03 19.21
N GLU A 151 -12.71 10.05 18.63
CA GLU A 151 -13.06 8.63 18.73
C GLU A 151 -12.70 8.02 20.10
N PHE A 152 -11.59 8.46 20.71
CA PHE A 152 -10.96 7.85 21.87
C PHE A 152 -10.39 8.90 22.85
N ALA A 153 -11.26 9.69 23.48
CA ALA A 153 -10.86 10.86 24.29
C ALA A 153 -9.86 10.57 25.42
N GLU A 154 -9.99 9.42 26.10
CA GLU A 154 -9.23 9.07 27.31
C GLU A 154 -8.20 7.93 27.09
N LEU A 155 -7.97 7.51 25.84
CA LEU A 155 -7.14 6.33 25.53
C LEU A 155 -5.69 6.73 25.20
N ASP A 156 -4.73 5.91 25.64
CA ASP A 156 -3.32 6.10 25.30
C ASP A 156 -3.11 6.03 23.77
N PRO A 157 -2.46 7.03 23.13
CA PRO A 157 -2.19 7.03 21.69
C PRO A 157 -1.54 5.74 21.16
N ASN A 158 -0.67 5.09 21.93
CA ASN A 158 -0.04 3.83 21.52
C ASN A 158 -1.05 2.67 21.43
N ILE A 159 -2.14 2.70 22.21
CA ILE A 159 -3.25 1.75 22.06
C ILE A 159 -4.09 2.12 20.83
N ILE A 160 -4.30 3.42 20.55
CA ILE A 160 -5.01 3.88 19.35
C ILE A 160 -4.25 3.45 18.07
N SER A 161 -2.90 3.48 18.06
CA SER A 161 -2.09 2.90 16.98
C SER A 161 -2.42 1.43 16.73
N ALA A 162 -2.50 0.61 17.80
CA ALA A 162 -2.85 -0.80 17.70
C ALA A 162 -4.30 -1.00 17.18
N ILE A 163 -5.26 -0.18 17.60
CA ILE A 163 -6.63 -0.18 17.04
C ILE A 163 -6.59 0.10 15.53
N SER A 164 -5.80 1.09 15.11
CA SER A 164 -5.65 1.46 13.69
C SER A 164 -5.07 0.30 12.86
N LEU A 165 -4.06 -0.41 13.36
CA LEU A 165 -3.49 -1.59 12.68
C LEU A 165 -4.54 -2.69 12.45
N ALA A 166 -5.42 -2.95 13.42
CA ALA A 166 -6.50 -3.92 13.24
C ALA A 166 -7.55 -3.43 12.22
N ARG A 167 -7.99 -2.16 12.34
CA ARG A 167 -8.99 -1.55 11.45
C ARG A 167 -8.51 -1.41 10.01
N ARG A 168 -7.21 -1.22 9.78
CA ARG A 168 -6.58 -1.22 8.44
C ARG A 168 -6.77 -2.52 7.67
N ILE A 169 -6.98 -3.66 8.34
CA ILE A 169 -7.37 -4.92 7.68
C ILE A 169 -8.89 -4.97 7.47
N GLN A 170 -9.65 -4.58 8.49
CA GLN A 170 -11.10 -4.71 8.50
C GLN A 170 -11.77 -3.83 7.44
N GLU A 171 -11.34 -2.57 7.30
CA GLU A 171 -11.81 -1.64 6.27
C GLU A 171 -10.70 -0.62 5.93
N PRO A 172 -9.75 -0.99 5.04
CA PRO A 172 -8.56 -0.20 4.73
C PRO A 172 -8.89 1.24 4.34
N LEU A 173 -9.88 1.44 3.47
CA LEU A 173 -10.26 2.75 2.96
C LEU A 173 -10.74 3.69 4.08
N ALA A 174 -11.62 3.23 4.97
CA ALA A 174 -12.22 4.10 5.99
C ALA A 174 -11.25 4.44 7.14
N GLU A 175 -10.23 3.61 7.37
CA GLU A 175 -9.21 3.84 8.39
C GLU A 175 -8.04 4.67 7.87
N LEU A 176 -7.54 4.41 6.65
CA LEU A 176 -6.35 5.08 6.12
C LEU A 176 -6.58 6.56 5.78
N ILE A 177 -7.78 6.95 5.33
CA ILE A 177 -8.13 8.34 5.01
C ILE A 177 -8.20 9.28 6.24
N LYS A 178 -8.12 8.72 7.46
CA LYS A 178 -7.99 9.50 8.70
C LYS A 178 -6.60 10.16 8.82
N VAL A 179 -5.66 9.75 7.99
CA VAL A 179 -4.29 10.30 7.89
C VAL A 179 -4.14 11.08 6.58
N GLU A 180 -3.41 12.20 6.58
CA GLU A 180 -3.06 12.89 5.32
C GLU A 180 -2.27 11.95 4.40
N PRO A 181 -2.63 11.78 3.11
CA PRO A 181 -2.12 10.68 2.28
C PRO A 181 -0.59 10.57 2.16
N LYS A 182 0.13 11.71 2.16
CA LYS A 182 1.61 11.75 2.18
C LYS A 182 2.26 11.07 3.39
N HIS A 183 1.51 10.78 4.45
CA HIS A 183 2.01 10.09 5.64
C HIS A 183 1.76 8.57 5.61
N LEU A 184 1.20 8.02 4.51
CA LEU A 184 0.94 6.58 4.34
C LEU A 184 2.08 5.82 3.64
N GLY A 185 3.28 6.42 3.54
CA GLY A 185 4.46 5.80 2.93
C GLY A 185 4.28 5.55 1.42
N VAL A 186 3.79 6.54 0.67
CA VAL A 186 3.44 6.38 -0.76
C VAL A 186 4.65 6.26 -1.68
N GLY A 187 5.83 6.74 -1.25
CA GLY A 187 7.11 6.41 -1.88
C GLY A 187 8.32 7.15 -1.33
N MET A 188 9.51 6.75 -1.78
CA MET A 188 10.78 7.40 -1.43
C MET A 188 10.84 8.81 -2.02
N TYR A 189 11.53 9.74 -1.34
CA TYR A 189 11.73 11.13 -1.81
C TYR A 189 10.47 11.97 -2.01
N GLN A 190 9.32 11.54 -1.46
CA GLN A 190 8.08 12.33 -1.48
C GLN A 190 8.23 13.77 -0.93
N HIS A 191 9.18 13.99 -0.02
CA HIS A 191 9.49 15.29 0.56
C HIS A 191 10.26 16.24 -0.37
N ASP A 192 10.83 15.74 -1.48
CA ASP A 192 11.56 16.53 -2.48
C ASP A 192 10.66 17.11 -3.58
N ILE A 193 9.41 16.63 -3.66
CA ILE A 193 8.34 17.17 -4.50
C ILE A 193 7.73 18.40 -3.83
N LYS A 194 7.34 19.40 -4.64
CA LYS A 194 6.56 20.55 -4.17
C LYS A 194 5.30 20.09 -3.42
N LYS A 195 5.26 20.30 -2.10
CA LYS A 195 4.17 19.89 -1.19
C LYS A 195 2.78 20.08 -1.79
N LYS A 196 2.44 21.27 -2.30
CA LYS A 196 1.12 21.57 -2.86
C LYS A 196 0.73 20.62 -4.01
N TYR A 197 1.64 20.34 -4.94
CA TYR A 197 1.38 19.48 -6.09
C TYR A 197 1.22 18.00 -5.68
N LEU A 198 1.96 17.57 -4.66
CA LEU A 198 1.81 16.24 -4.09
C LEU A 198 0.48 16.10 -3.33
N ASP A 199 0.15 17.06 -2.46
CA ASP A 199 -1.08 17.07 -1.68
C ASP A 199 -2.31 17.04 -2.62
N GLU A 200 -2.36 17.90 -3.64
CA GLU A 200 -3.45 17.92 -4.64
C GLU A 200 -3.60 16.56 -5.37
N ALA A 201 -2.50 15.97 -5.86
CA ALA A 201 -2.55 14.71 -6.60
C ALA A 201 -2.96 13.50 -5.74
N LEU A 202 -2.57 13.47 -4.46
CA LEU A 202 -2.95 12.38 -3.56
C LEU A 202 -4.40 12.54 -3.06
N ASP A 203 -4.89 13.77 -2.86
CA ASP A 203 -6.29 14.05 -2.51
C ASP A 203 -7.25 13.70 -3.65
N ASP A 204 -6.83 13.89 -4.91
CA ASP A 204 -7.56 13.41 -6.10
C ASP A 204 -7.69 11.88 -6.08
N VAL A 205 -6.61 11.15 -5.75
CA VAL A 205 -6.62 9.68 -5.62
C VAL A 205 -7.52 9.20 -4.49
N VAL A 206 -7.52 9.86 -3.33
CA VAL A 206 -8.47 9.54 -2.23
C VAL A 206 -9.90 9.70 -2.72
N SER A 207 -10.20 10.83 -3.38
CA SER A 207 -11.53 11.15 -3.89
C SER A 207 -11.99 10.15 -4.97
N GLU A 208 -11.06 9.71 -5.84
CA GLU A 208 -11.31 8.62 -6.81
C GLU A 208 -11.63 7.30 -6.11
N CYS A 209 -10.83 6.89 -5.12
CA CYS A 209 -11.01 5.63 -4.40
C CYS A 209 -12.34 5.59 -3.62
N VAL A 210 -12.68 6.69 -2.93
CA VAL A 210 -13.94 6.84 -2.20
C VAL A 210 -15.15 6.81 -3.15
N SER A 211 -15.03 7.47 -4.30
CA SER A 211 -16.09 7.45 -5.33
C SER A 211 -16.23 6.06 -5.99
N PHE A 212 -15.13 5.34 -6.22
CA PHE A 212 -15.12 3.99 -6.78
C PHE A 212 -15.76 2.96 -5.83
N VAL A 213 -15.39 2.94 -4.55
CA VAL A 213 -15.96 2.02 -3.56
C VAL A 213 -17.40 2.38 -3.20
N GLY A 214 -17.72 3.68 -3.20
CA GLY A 214 -18.98 4.21 -2.71
C GLY A 214 -19.08 4.19 -1.18
N VAL A 215 -20.01 4.95 -0.63
CA VAL A 215 -20.09 5.26 0.81
C VAL A 215 -21.52 5.10 1.31
N ASP A 216 -21.76 4.30 2.34
CA ASP A 216 -23.09 4.23 2.99
C ASP A 216 -23.35 5.50 3.80
N LEU A 217 -24.40 6.23 3.42
CA LEU A 217 -24.78 7.52 4.00
C LEU A 217 -25.18 7.43 5.48
N ASN A 218 -25.70 6.29 5.92
CA ASN A 218 -26.19 6.09 7.29
C ASN A 218 -25.07 5.74 8.27
N THR A 219 -24.06 4.99 7.83
CA THR A 219 -22.97 4.50 8.69
C THR A 219 -21.66 5.28 8.56
N ALA A 220 -21.38 5.90 7.41
CA ALA A 220 -20.09 6.53 7.14
C ALA A 220 -19.72 7.64 8.14
N SER A 221 -18.41 7.77 8.41
CA SER A 221 -17.85 8.86 9.20
C SER A 221 -17.83 10.19 8.42
N GLN A 222 -17.76 11.30 9.15
CA GLN A 222 -17.50 12.63 8.58
C GLN A 222 -16.23 12.63 7.69
N CYS A 223 -15.19 11.93 8.15
CA CYS A 223 -13.92 11.78 7.44
C CYS A 223 -14.08 11.05 6.10
N LEU A 224 -14.96 10.05 5.99
CA LEU A 224 -15.24 9.38 4.71
C LEU A 224 -16.13 10.24 3.81
N LEU A 225 -17.17 10.87 4.37
CA LEU A 225 -18.11 11.70 3.61
C LEU A 225 -17.47 12.94 2.96
N ARG A 226 -16.44 13.56 3.57
CA ARG A 226 -15.80 14.76 2.99
C ARG A 226 -15.07 14.52 1.67
N HIS A 227 -14.69 13.26 1.39
CA HIS A 227 -14.00 12.85 0.16
C HIS A 227 -14.96 12.36 -0.94
N VAL A 228 -16.27 12.37 -0.69
CA VAL A 228 -17.29 12.11 -1.72
C VAL A 228 -17.43 13.34 -2.62
N ALA A 229 -17.45 13.13 -3.94
CA ALA A 229 -17.57 14.20 -4.93
C ALA A 229 -18.72 15.18 -4.61
N GLY A 230 -18.41 16.48 -4.59
CA GLY A 230 -19.37 17.55 -4.29
C GLY A 230 -19.65 17.78 -2.80
N LEU A 231 -19.28 16.87 -1.90
CA LEU A 231 -19.24 17.13 -0.45
C LEU A 231 -17.96 17.88 -0.07
N THR A 232 -17.96 18.46 1.12
CA THR A 232 -16.84 19.14 1.76
C THR A 232 -16.94 18.89 3.26
N GLU A 233 -15.88 19.15 4.03
CA GLU A 233 -15.87 19.02 5.50
C GLU A 233 -17.16 19.61 6.15
N ALA A 234 -17.54 20.83 5.77
CA ALA A 234 -18.74 21.48 6.28
C ALA A 234 -20.06 20.82 5.83
N LYS A 235 -20.13 20.23 4.63
CA LYS A 235 -21.34 19.51 4.15
C LYS A 235 -21.43 18.11 4.78
N ALA A 236 -20.30 17.42 4.93
CA ALA A 236 -20.22 16.14 5.62
C ALA A 236 -20.72 16.27 7.06
N GLN A 237 -20.28 17.31 7.78
CA GLN A 237 -20.81 17.66 9.10
C GLN A 237 -22.34 17.84 9.10
N GLN A 238 -22.91 18.56 8.12
CA GLN A 238 -24.36 18.74 8.02
C GLN A 238 -25.12 17.43 7.73
N VAL A 239 -24.54 16.49 6.99
CA VAL A 239 -25.11 15.13 6.80
C VAL A 239 -25.15 14.36 8.12
N ILE A 240 -24.08 14.41 8.92
CA ILE A 240 -24.03 13.78 10.24
C ILE A 240 -25.07 14.41 11.19
N GLU A 241 -25.14 15.75 11.24
CA GLU A 241 -26.13 16.47 12.06
C GLU A 241 -27.57 16.14 11.63
N HIS A 242 -27.83 16.06 10.32
CA HIS A 242 -29.15 15.70 9.79
C HIS A 242 -29.57 14.31 10.24
N ARG A 243 -28.74 13.27 10.03
CA ARG A 243 -29.10 11.91 10.43
C ARG A 243 -29.18 11.70 11.94
N THR A 244 -28.41 12.47 12.71
CA THR A 244 -28.47 12.47 14.19
C THR A 244 -29.77 13.08 14.70
N LYS A 245 -30.29 14.12 14.04
CA LYS A 245 -31.51 14.83 14.45
C LYS A 245 -32.80 14.20 13.93
N ASN A 246 -32.79 13.75 12.67
CA ASN A 246 -33.99 13.31 11.93
C ASN A 246 -34.09 11.78 11.78
N GLY A 247 -33.08 11.03 12.25
CA GLY A 247 -32.95 9.59 12.03
C GLY A 247 -32.23 9.23 10.72
N PRO A 248 -32.00 7.94 10.45
CA PRO A 248 -31.32 7.48 9.24
C PRO A 248 -32.09 7.87 7.97
N PHE A 249 -31.35 8.07 6.89
CA PHE A 249 -31.90 8.28 5.56
C PHE A 249 -32.56 6.99 5.06
N VAL A 250 -33.76 7.10 4.48
CA VAL A 250 -34.50 6.00 3.84
C VAL A 250 -34.40 6.03 2.32
N CYS A 251 -34.05 7.18 1.74
CA CYS A 251 -33.65 7.27 0.33
C CYS A 251 -32.65 8.40 0.06
N ARG A 252 -31.97 8.33 -1.08
CA ARG A 252 -30.99 9.36 -1.52
C ARG A 252 -31.61 10.75 -1.61
N GLN A 253 -32.86 10.87 -2.05
CA GLN A 253 -33.51 12.16 -2.35
C GLN A 253 -33.58 13.10 -1.12
N GLN A 254 -33.64 12.54 0.09
CA GLN A 254 -33.61 13.26 1.36
C GLN A 254 -32.30 14.05 1.59
N LEU A 255 -31.23 13.79 0.83
CA LEU A 255 -30.04 14.66 0.82
C LEU A 255 -30.37 16.12 0.49
N LEU A 256 -31.46 16.39 -0.25
CA LEU A 256 -31.92 17.75 -0.56
C LEU A 256 -32.57 18.48 0.65
N GLU A 257 -32.88 17.75 1.73
CA GLU A 257 -33.38 18.29 2.99
C GLU A 257 -32.22 18.76 3.90
N VAL A 258 -30.99 18.30 3.61
CA VAL A 258 -29.77 18.65 4.34
C VAL A 258 -29.35 20.09 4.03
N TYR A 259 -29.11 20.87 5.08
CA TYR A 259 -28.65 22.26 4.94
C TYR A 259 -27.37 22.34 4.10
N ARG A 260 -27.36 23.27 3.13
CA ARG A 260 -26.29 23.49 2.11
C ARG A 260 -26.13 22.40 1.03
N ILE A 261 -27.00 21.39 0.97
CA ILE A 261 -27.03 20.41 -0.14
C ILE A 261 -28.15 20.78 -1.13
N GLY A 262 -27.80 21.60 -2.13
CA GLY A 262 -28.69 21.93 -3.25
C GLY A 262 -28.61 20.91 -4.40
N LYS A 263 -29.51 21.04 -5.39
CA LYS A 263 -29.61 20.15 -6.57
C LYS A 263 -28.27 19.83 -7.25
N LYS A 264 -27.40 20.82 -7.44
CA LYS A 264 -26.06 20.62 -8.03
C LYS A 264 -25.14 19.78 -7.15
N VAL A 265 -25.22 19.90 -5.83
CA VAL A 265 -24.43 19.08 -4.90
C VAL A 265 -24.94 17.65 -4.93
N PHE A 266 -26.26 17.47 -4.85
CA PHE A 266 -26.92 16.18 -4.95
C PHE A 266 -26.53 15.42 -6.24
N GLN A 267 -26.60 16.07 -7.40
CA GLN A 267 -26.19 15.47 -8.69
C GLN A 267 -24.71 15.03 -8.72
N GLN A 268 -23.84 15.63 -7.90
CA GLN A 268 -22.42 15.26 -7.85
C GLN A 268 -22.15 14.12 -6.86
N CYS A 269 -22.91 13.99 -5.77
CA CYS A 269 -22.66 12.98 -4.74
C CYS A 269 -23.56 11.74 -4.82
N ALA A 270 -24.78 11.84 -5.35
CA ALA A 270 -25.81 10.82 -5.15
C ALA A 270 -25.48 9.44 -5.75
N GLY A 271 -24.65 9.37 -6.79
CA GLY A 271 -24.23 8.09 -7.41
C GLY A 271 -23.23 7.30 -6.57
N PHE A 272 -22.49 8.01 -5.71
CA PHE A 272 -21.45 7.46 -4.85
C PHE A 272 -21.94 7.15 -3.42
N LEU A 273 -23.10 7.69 -3.03
CA LEU A 273 -23.70 7.50 -1.72
C LEU A 273 -24.71 6.34 -1.76
N ARG A 274 -24.56 5.31 -0.93
CA ARG A 274 -25.55 4.23 -0.79
C ARG A 274 -26.51 4.54 0.36
N VAL A 275 -27.77 4.14 0.23
CA VAL A 275 -28.79 4.21 1.28
C VAL A 275 -29.54 2.88 1.33
N GLY A 276 -29.70 2.32 2.52
CA GLY A 276 -30.30 1.01 2.76
C GLY A 276 -30.51 0.74 4.25
N PRO A 277 -31.08 -0.43 4.60
CA PRO A 277 -31.24 -0.84 6.00
C PRO A 277 -29.88 -0.97 6.69
N THR A 278 -29.79 -0.54 7.95
CA THR A 278 -28.56 -0.59 8.75
C THR A 278 -28.42 -1.90 9.55
N SER A 279 -29.50 -2.68 9.67
CA SER A 279 -29.50 -4.02 10.26
C SER A 279 -30.42 -4.99 9.50
N VAL A 280 -30.24 -6.29 9.76
CA VAL A 280 -31.08 -7.38 9.21
C VAL A 280 -32.54 -7.24 9.68
N GLU A 281 -32.76 -6.72 10.90
CA GLU A 281 -34.10 -6.48 11.44
C GLU A 281 -34.79 -5.32 10.70
N GLU A 282 -34.03 -4.29 10.31
CA GLU A 282 -34.55 -3.16 9.54
C GLU A 282 -34.99 -3.57 8.13
N GLU A 283 -34.27 -4.49 7.47
CA GLU A 283 -34.54 -4.90 6.08
C GLU A 283 -36.00 -5.37 5.88
N ALA A 284 -36.59 -6.01 6.88
CA ALA A 284 -37.96 -6.53 6.85
C ALA A 284 -39.05 -5.43 6.81
N TYR A 285 -38.72 -4.16 7.08
CA TYR A 285 -39.64 -3.04 7.01
C TYR A 285 -39.14 -1.81 6.24
N PHE A 286 -37.83 -1.67 6.03
CA PHE A 286 -37.22 -0.53 5.32
C PHE A 286 -37.89 -0.29 3.95
N TYR A 287 -38.00 -1.34 3.12
CA TYR A 287 -38.63 -1.27 1.79
C TYR A 287 -40.18 -1.31 1.81
N LYS A 288 -40.83 -1.26 2.99
CA LYS A 288 -42.28 -0.95 3.08
C LYS A 288 -42.53 0.55 2.95
N ASN A 289 -41.51 1.37 3.15
CA ASN A 289 -41.59 2.80 2.93
C ASN A 289 -41.69 3.10 1.42
N PRO A 290 -42.74 3.80 0.94
CA PRO A 290 -42.98 4.01 -0.49
C PRO A 290 -41.91 4.86 -1.21
N ILE A 291 -41.07 5.60 -0.48
CA ILE A 291 -39.95 6.36 -1.07
C ILE A 291 -38.61 5.62 -1.05
N ALA A 292 -38.52 4.44 -0.41
CA ALA A 292 -37.30 3.64 -0.38
C ALA A 292 -37.19 2.76 -1.64
N THR A 293 -35.98 2.65 -2.19
CA THR A 293 -35.72 1.81 -3.38
C THR A 293 -34.43 1.03 -3.24
N LYS A 294 -34.40 -0.21 -3.74
CA LYS A 294 -33.19 -1.03 -3.79
C LYS A 294 -32.10 -0.47 -4.71
N LEU A 295 -32.47 0.43 -5.65
CA LEU A 295 -31.51 1.11 -6.50
C LEU A 295 -30.59 2.06 -5.71
N ASP A 296 -31.01 2.53 -4.53
CA ASP A 296 -30.18 3.35 -3.64
C ASP A 296 -29.01 2.55 -3.02
N CYS A 297 -29.06 1.21 -3.06
CA CYS A 297 -27.98 0.31 -2.64
C CYS A 297 -27.00 -0.05 -3.78
N THR A 298 -27.15 0.55 -4.97
CA THR A 298 -26.35 0.31 -6.18
C THR A 298 -25.55 1.56 -6.58
N ASN A 299 -24.62 1.46 -7.53
CA ASN A 299 -23.94 2.62 -8.13
C ASN A 299 -24.74 3.31 -9.26
N ILE A 300 -26.00 2.90 -9.51
CA ILE A 300 -26.87 3.57 -10.48
C ILE A 300 -27.23 4.96 -9.93
N HIS A 301 -27.01 6.02 -10.72
CA HIS A 301 -27.36 7.39 -10.31
C HIS A 301 -28.88 7.61 -10.36
N PRO A 302 -29.50 8.39 -9.44
CA PRO A 302 -30.95 8.61 -9.44
C PRO A 302 -31.55 9.18 -10.73
N GLU A 303 -30.77 9.90 -11.55
CA GLU A 303 -31.26 10.38 -12.87
C GLU A 303 -31.54 9.22 -13.86
N SER A 304 -30.93 8.05 -13.62
CA SER A 304 -31.08 6.85 -14.45
C SER A 304 -32.15 5.87 -13.95
N TYR A 305 -32.87 6.18 -12.86
CA TYR A 305 -33.83 5.25 -12.26
C TYR A 305 -35.02 4.91 -13.17
N GLY A 306 -35.46 5.86 -14.01
CA GLY A 306 -36.48 5.58 -15.03
C GLY A 306 -36.01 4.50 -16.02
N ILE A 307 -34.78 4.66 -16.55
CA ILE A 307 -34.17 3.73 -17.50
C ILE A 307 -33.98 2.35 -16.86
N ALA A 308 -33.47 2.30 -15.63
CA ALA A 308 -33.31 1.04 -14.89
C ALA A 308 -34.65 0.32 -14.66
N ALA A 309 -35.72 1.06 -14.36
CA ALA A 309 -37.07 0.50 -14.22
C ALA A 309 -37.61 -0.07 -15.55
N GLU A 310 -37.36 0.61 -16.67
CA GLU A 310 -37.77 0.16 -18.00
C GLU A 310 -36.99 -1.08 -18.45
N LEU A 311 -35.67 -1.13 -18.24
CA LEU A 311 -34.83 -2.31 -18.52
C LEU A 311 -35.28 -3.53 -17.71
N VAL A 312 -35.55 -3.37 -16.41
CA VAL A 312 -36.07 -4.44 -15.54
C VAL A 312 -37.44 -4.94 -16.03
N LYS A 313 -38.30 -4.04 -16.53
CA LYS A 313 -39.60 -4.38 -17.10
C LYS A 313 -39.47 -5.15 -18.43
N GLU A 314 -38.55 -4.77 -19.32
CA GLU A 314 -38.26 -5.54 -20.54
C GLU A 314 -37.75 -6.95 -20.24
N MET A 315 -37.01 -7.10 -19.13
CA MET A 315 -36.59 -8.41 -18.64
C MET A 315 -37.71 -9.23 -17.99
N ASN A 316 -38.96 -8.73 -17.92
CA ASN A 316 -40.08 -9.33 -17.17
C ASN A 316 -39.74 -9.58 -15.68
N LEU A 317 -38.83 -8.78 -15.12
CA LEU A 317 -38.42 -8.80 -13.72
C LEU A 317 -39.13 -7.69 -12.94
N LYS A 318 -39.00 -7.69 -11.60
CA LYS A 318 -39.56 -6.67 -10.72
C LYS A 318 -38.46 -5.98 -9.93
N LEU A 319 -38.59 -4.66 -9.72
CA LEU A 319 -37.61 -3.88 -8.94
C LEU A 319 -37.46 -4.34 -7.48
N VAL A 320 -38.51 -4.93 -6.89
CA VAL A 320 -38.46 -5.50 -5.53
C VAL A 320 -37.51 -6.70 -5.41
N ASP A 321 -37.19 -7.35 -6.54
CA ASP A 321 -36.35 -8.54 -6.61
C ASP A 321 -34.87 -8.21 -6.91
N VAL A 322 -34.53 -6.93 -7.14
CA VAL A 322 -33.13 -6.48 -7.32
C VAL A 322 -32.25 -6.99 -6.17
N GLY A 323 -31.05 -7.45 -6.53
CA GLY A 323 -30.07 -8.03 -5.62
C GLY A 323 -30.33 -9.48 -5.18
N LYS A 324 -31.49 -10.09 -5.50
CA LYS A 324 -31.71 -11.53 -5.27
C LYS A 324 -30.92 -12.38 -6.28
N SER A 325 -30.54 -13.59 -5.87
CA SER A 325 -29.81 -14.56 -6.71
C SER A 325 -30.47 -14.79 -8.07
N ASP A 326 -31.78 -15.02 -8.07
CA ASP A 326 -32.54 -15.44 -9.25
C ASP A 326 -32.73 -14.26 -10.22
N PHE A 327 -32.87 -13.05 -9.66
CA PHE A 327 -32.86 -11.81 -10.42
C PHE A 327 -31.53 -11.61 -11.12
N ILE A 328 -30.42 -11.65 -10.36
CA ILE A 328 -29.05 -11.48 -10.88
C ILE A 328 -28.75 -12.51 -11.96
N LYS A 329 -29.12 -13.78 -11.74
CA LYS A 329 -28.96 -14.85 -12.73
C LYS A 329 -29.73 -14.54 -14.02
N THR A 330 -30.99 -14.15 -13.91
CA THR A 330 -31.83 -13.83 -15.08
C THR A 330 -31.29 -12.64 -15.88
N VAL A 331 -30.78 -11.59 -15.21
CA VAL A 331 -30.15 -10.44 -15.89
C VAL A 331 -28.89 -10.89 -16.65
N LYS A 332 -28.03 -11.70 -16.02
CA LYS A 332 -26.80 -12.25 -16.63
C LYS A 332 -27.07 -13.18 -17.82
N GLU A 333 -28.16 -13.95 -17.77
CA GLU A 333 -28.55 -14.87 -18.85
C GLU A 333 -29.17 -14.13 -20.05
N LYS A 334 -29.85 -13.00 -19.83
CA LYS A 334 -30.56 -12.27 -20.90
C LYS A 334 -29.67 -11.45 -21.82
N GLN A 335 -28.44 -11.11 -21.40
CA GLN A 335 -27.41 -10.40 -22.19
C GLN A 335 -27.98 -9.41 -23.22
N LEU A 336 -28.70 -8.40 -22.73
CA LEU A 336 -29.36 -7.43 -23.60
C LEU A 336 -28.33 -6.67 -24.45
N ASP A 337 -28.59 -6.63 -25.75
CA ASP A 337 -27.76 -5.96 -26.74
C ASP A 337 -27.79 -4.43 -26.53
N SER A 338 -26.71 -3.91 -25.95
CA SER A 338 -26.49 -2.50 -25.61
C SER A 338 -26.78 -1.55 -26.78
N SER A 339 -26.42 -1.96 -28.00
CA SER A 339 -26.60 -1.18 -29.22
C SER A 339 -28.08 -0.95 -29.57
N LYS A 340 -28.94 -1.94 -29.32
CA LYS A 340 -30.39 -1.83 -29.58
C LYS A 340 -31.11 -1.00 -28.50
N LEU A 341 -30.65 -1.09 -27.25
CA LEU A 341 -31.21 -0.31 -26.14
C LEU A 341 -30.88 1.19 -26.26
N LYS A 342 -29.69 1.53 -26.76
CA LYS A 342 -29.24 2.91 -27.01
C LYS A 342 -30.21 3.71 -27.88
N GLU A 343 -30.65 3.15 -29.01
CA GLU A 343 -31.61 3.82 -29.91
C GLU A 343 -32.98 4.03 -29.27
N LYS A 344 -33.41 3.07 -28.42
CA LYS A 344 -34.70 3.12 -27.73
C LYS A 344 -34.75 4.17 -26.62
N PHE A 345 -33.75 4.18 -25.75
CA PHE A 345 -33.73 5.06 -24.57
C PHE A 345 -33.07 6.43 -24.82
N LYS A 346 -32.37 6.61 -25.95
CA LYS A 346 -31.61 7.83 -26.30
C LYS A 346 -30.52 8.18 -25.27
N VAL A 347 -29.98 7.15 -24.64
CA VAL A 347 -28.95 7.21 -23.59
C VAL A 347 -27.69 6.58 -24.17
N ASP A 348 -26.52 7.03 -23.71
CA ASP A 348 -25.25 6.47 -24.15
C ASP A 348 -25.09 5.00 -23.71
N GLU A 349 -24.22 4.30 -24.43
CA GLU A 349 -24.02 2.87 -24.24
C GLU A 349 -23.34 2.53 -22.90
N GLN A 350 -22.50 3.43 -22.39
CA GLN A 350 -21.75 3.22 -21.15
C GLN A 350 -22.67 3.32 -19.94
N THR A 351 -23.63 4.25 -19.93
CA THR A 351 -24.68 4.35 -18.92
C THR A 351 -25.57 3.11 -18.92
N ILE A 352 -25.94 2.57 -20.09
CA ILE A 352 -26.71 1.33 -20.18
C ILE A 352 -25.91 0.15 -19.61
N GLN A 353 -24.63 0.01 -19.99
CA GLN A 353 -23.76 -1.04 -19.47
C GLN A 353 -23.57 -0.92 -17.95
N LEU A 354 -23.35 0.29 -17.42
CA LEU A 354 -23.24 0.56 -15.99
C LEU A 354 -24.49 0.11 -15.23
N ILE A 355 -25.69 0.37 -15.77
CA ILE A 355 -26.95 -0.08 -15.17
C ILE A 355 -27.05 -1.61 -15.20
N LEU A 356 -26.72 -2.26 -16.31
CA LEU A 356 -26.76 -3.73 -16.42
C LEU A 356 -25.75 -4.40 -15.49
N ASP A 357 -24.52 -3.88 -15.40
CA ASP A 357 -23.46 -4.37 -14.51
C ASP A 357 -23.86 -4.21 -13.03
N ALA A 358 -24.52 -3.10 -12.69
CA ALA A 358 -25.05 -2.85 -11.35
C ALA A 358 -26.19 -3.81 -10.98
N LEU A 359 -27.12 -4.07 -11.91
CA LEU A 359 -28.21 -5.03 -11.74
C LEU A 359 -27.73 -6.49 -11.70
N CYS A 360 -26.54 -6.77 -12.22
CA CYS A 360 -25.85 -8.06 -12.16
C CYS A 360 -25.11 -8.32 -10.83
N LYS A 361 -25.20 -7.41 -9.85
CA LYS A 361 -24.49 -7.48 -8.56
C LYS A 361 -25.47 -7.52 -7.37
N PRO A 362 -25.06 -8.08 -6.22
CA PRO A 362 -25.79 -7.97 -4.95
C PRO A 362 -25.99 -6.50 -4.52
N LEU A 363 -26.93 -6.26 -3.60
CA LEU A 363 -27.06 -4.95 -2.96
C LEU A 363 -25.79 -4.64 -2.15
N ASN A 364 -25.37 -3.37 -2.16
CA ASN A 364 -24.17 -2.91 -1.44
C ASN A 364 -22.87 -3.62 -1.84
N HIS A 365 -22.81 -4.20 -3.05
CA HIS A 365 -21.61 -4.89 -3.55
C HIS A 365 -20.38 -3.98 -3.58
N ASP A 366 -19.29 -4.45 -2.98
CA ASP A 366 -18.01 -3.74 -2.89
C ASP A 366 -17.16 -4.11 -4.12
N LEU A 367 -16.84 -3.12 -4.98
CA LEU A 367 -16.09 -3.37 -6.21
C LEU A 367 -14.67 -3.92 -5.95
N ARG A 368 -14.13 -3.76 -4.74
CA ARG A 368 -12.83 -4.36 -4.35
C ARG A 368 -12.89 -5.88 -4.28
N SER A 369 -14.09 -6.46 -4.09
CA SER A 369 -14.31 -7.91 -4.12
C SER A 369 -14.22 -8.52 -5.52
N ASP A 370 -14.31 -7.72 -6.59
CA ASP A 370 -14.20 -8.22 -7.98
C ASP A 370 -12.75 -8.58 -8.36
N CYS A 371 -11.75 -7.98 -7.69
CA CYS A 371 -10.32 -8.25 -7.85
C CYS A 371 -9.66 -8.39 -6.46
N PRO A 372 -9.86 -9.49 -5.73
CA PRO A 372 -9.49 -9.57 -4.32
C PRO A 372 -7.98 -9.58 -4.09
N SER A 373 -7.50 -8.60 -3.32
CA SER A 373 -6.13 -8.46 -2.80
C SER A 373 -6.09 -8.81 -1.31
N GLU A 374 -6.52 -10.02 -0.97
CA GLU A 374 -6.63 -10.47 0.42
C GLU A 374 -5.28 -10.45 1.18
N PRO A 375 -5.28 -10.01 2.46
CA PRO A 375 -4.09 -10.09 3.32
C PRO A 375 -3.51 -11.50 3.40
N VAL A 376 -2.18 -11.60 3.34
CA VAL A 376 -1.49 -12.89 3.37
C VAL A 376 -1.23 -13.34 4.80
N PHE A 377 -2.18 -14.11 5.32
CA PHE A 377 -2.11 -14.72 6.64
C PHE A 377 -1.05 -15.83 6.72
N LYS A 378 -0.09 -15.64 7.62
CA LYS A 378 1.02 -16.55 7.93
C LYS A 378 0.72 -17.33 9.22
N LYS A 379 1.34 -18.51 9.36
CA LYS A 379 1.38 -19.34 10.58
C LYS A 379 2.81 -19.62 11.08
N GLY A 380 3.80 -19.07 10.40
CA GLY A 380 5.19 -19.39 10.60
C GLY A 380 6.10 -18.40 9.91
N LEU A 381 7.30 -18.30 10.45
CA LEU A 381 8.37 -17.43 9.97
C LEU A 381 9.18 -18.14 8.89
N THR A 382 9.58 -17.43 7.85
CA THR A 382 10.63 -17.88 6.91
C THR A 382 11.93 -17.15 7.27
N THR A 383 13.06 -17.85 7.38
CA THR A 383 14.37 -17.17 7.55
C THR A 383 15.14 -17.07 6.23
N ILE A 384 15.99 -16.06 6.10
CA ILE A 384 16.83 -15.89 4.89
C ILE A 384 17.81 -17.06 4.70
N TYR A 385 18.22 -17.73 5.78
CA TYR A 385 19.14 -18.87 5.75
C TYR A 385 18.48 -20.17 5.26
N GLU A 386 17.16 -20.27 5.31
CA GLU A 386 16.39 -21.37 4.70
C GLU A 386 16.25 -21.22 3.18
N ILE A 387 16.44 -20.02 2.64
CA ILE A 387 16.34 -19.77 1.20
C ILE A 387 17.60 -20.29 0.50
N GLN A 388 17.43 -21.34 -0.30
CA GLN A 388 18.46 -21.80 -1.22
C GLN A 388 18.29 -21.18 -2.61
N VAL A 389 19.41 -21.00 -3.32
CA VAL A 389 19.41 -20.65 -4.75
C VAL A 389 18.65 -21.74 -5.52
N GLY A 390 17.66 -21.32 -6.32
CA GLY A 390 16.72 -22.20 -7.03
C GLY A 390 15.39 -22.44 -6.30
N SER A 391 15.24 -22.02 -5.04
CA SER A 391 13.97 -22.16 -4.31
C SER A 391 12.86 -21.32 -4.93
N VAL A 392 11.65 -21.91 -5.02
CA VAL A 392 10.41 -21.20 -5.32
C VAL A 392 9.87 -20.62 -4.02
N LEU A 393 9.69 -19.31 -3.97
CA LEU A 393 9.18 -18.59 -2.80
C LEU A 393 7.95 -17.79 -3.20
N THR A 394 6.85 -17.98 -2.49
CA THR A 394 5.68 -17.09 -2.56
C THR A 394 5.96 -15.83 -1.77
N GLY A 395 5.84 -14.67 -2.42
CA GLY A 395 5.95 -13.36 -1.78
C GLY A 395 4.81 -12.41 -2.19
N VAL A 396 4.72 -11.29 -1.49
CA VAL A 396 3.69 -10.26 -1.69
C VAL A 396 4.34 -8.97 -2.18
N VAL A 397 3.83 -8.39 -3.26
CA VAL A 397 4.32 -7.10 -3.76
C VAL A 397 4.10 -6.00 -2.70
N SER A 398 5.19 -5.38 -2.26
CA SER A 398 5.25 -4.37 -1.19
C SER A 398 5.52 -2.94 -1.69
N ASN A 399 6.01 -2.78 -2.94
CA ASN A 399 6.08 -1.49 -3.66
C ASN A 399 6.22 -1.73 -5.17
N VAL A 400 5.61 -0.90 -6.03
CA VAL A 400 5.74 -0.97 -7.50
C VAL A 400 6.41 0.30 -8.03
N THR A 401 7.41 0.14 -8.91
CA THR A 401 8.14 1.24 -9.54
C THR A 401 8.27 1.01 -11.05
N HIS A 402 8.68 2.05 -11.79
CA HIS A 402 8.96 1.95 -13.23
C HIS A 402 10.05 0.94 -13.62
N PHE A 403 10.96 0.60 -12.70
CA PHE A 403 12.08 -0.32 -12.96
C PHE A 403 11.85 -1.72 -12.39
N GLY A 404 10.76 -1.94 -11.64
CA GLY A 404 10.47 -3.23 -11.02
C GLY A 404 9.49 -3.14 -9.85
N CYS A 405 9.32 -4.22 -9.12
CA CYS A 405 8.55 -4.22 -7.88
C CYS A 405 9.36 -4.87 -6.76
N PHE A 406 9.17 -4.34 -5.56
CA PHE A 406 9.69 -4.90 -4.33
C PHE A 406 8.65 -5.90 -3.79
N VAL A 407 9.13 -7.05 -3.32
CA VAL A 407 8.30 -8.16 -2.86
C VAL A 407 8.79 -8.63 -1.50
N ASP A 408 7.89 -8.64 -0.50
CA ASP A 408 8.16 -9.29 0.78
C ASP A 408 7.99 -10.81 0.63
N ILE A 409 9.09 -11.54 0.80
CA ILE A 409 9.15 -13.01 0.83
C ILE A 409 9.14 -13.57 2.26
N GLY A 410 8.88 -12.73 3.27
CA GLY A 410 8.74 -13.11 4.67
C GLY A 410 10.04 -13.21 5.47
N VAL A 411 11.18 -12.78 4.91
CA VAL A 411 12.50 -12.89 5.55
C VAL A 411 13.04 -11.59 6.16
N GLY A 412 12.18 -10.58 6.33
CA GLY A 412 12.56 -9.27 6.86
C GLY A 412 13.28 -8.34 5.85
N MET A 413 13.41 -8.77 4.59
CA MET A 413 13.96 -7.96 3.50
C MET A 413 13.12 -8.15 2.23
N ASN A 414 12.86 -7.06 1.52
CA ASN A 414 12.19 -7.09 0.22
C ASN A 414 13.16 -7.54 -0.89
N GLY A 415 12.75 -8.50 -1.72
CA GLY A 415 13.42 -8.80 -2.99
C GLY A 415 12.97 -7.83 -4.09
N LEU A 416 13.86 -7.46 -5.02
CA LEU A 416 13.52 -6.64 -6.19
C LEU A 416 13.33 -7.51 -7.44
N ILE A 417 12.12 -7.48 -7.99
CA ILE A 417 11.78 -8.03 -9.32
C ILE A 417 11.94 -6.91 -10.35
N HIS A 418 12.98 -6.96 -11.17
CA HIS A 418 13.17 -5.99 -12.25
C HIS A 418 12.08 -6.12 -13.33
N VAL A 419 11.62 -5.01 -13.91
CA VAL A 419 10.49 -4.96 -14.89
C VAL A 419 10.70 -5.85 -16.12
N SER A 420 11.95 -6.09 -16.54
CA SER A 420 12.27 -7.03 -17.63
C SER A 420 11.95 -8.50 -17.31
N LYS A 421 11.49 -8.81 -16.10
CA LYS A 421 11.04 -10.14 -15.65
C LYS A 421 9.53 -10.29 -15.59
N TYR A 422 8.77 -9.23 -15.89
CA TYR A 422 7.32 -9.27 -15.86
C TYR A 422 6.70 -10.05 -17.03
N ASN A 423 7.45 -10.39 -18.09
CA ASN A 423 6.95 -11.11 -19.28
C ASN A 423 5.60 -10.58 -19.85
N GLY A 424 5.32 -9.28 -19.75
CA GLY A 424 4.08 -8.65 -20.21
C GLY A 424 2.97 -8.52 -19.16
N PHE A 425 3.17 -9.03 -17.94
CA PHE A 425 2.22 -8.89 -16.83
C PHE A 425 2.35 -7.51 -16.14
N SER A 426 1.25 -7.06 -15.54
CA SER A 426 1.21 -5.84 -14.72
C SER A 426 1.11 -6.22 -13.24
N MET A 427 2.07 -5.75 -12.45
CA MET A 427 2.20 -6.05 -11.02
C MET A 427 1.50 -4.98 -10.17
N LYS A 428 0.75 -5.40 -9.15
CA LYS A 428 0.06 -4.54 -8.17
C LYS A 428 0.53 -4.87 -6.76
N LEU A 429 0.51 -3.88 -5.85
CA LEU A 429 0.63 -4.10 -4.41
C LEU A 429 -0.37 -5.15 -3.93
N GLY A 430 0.10 -6.09 -3.10
CA GLY A 430 -0.71 -7.21 -2.61
C GLY A 430 -0.72 -8.43 -3.53
N ASP A 431 -0.25 -8.35 -4.79
CA ASP A 431 -0.19 -9.53 -5.67
C ASP A 431 0.73 -10.60 -5.06
N LYS A 432 0.23 -11.84 -5.02
CA LYS A 432 0.99 -13.03 -4.65
C LYS A 432 1.80 -13.48 -5.87
N VAL A 433 3.11 -13.55 -5.72
CA VAL A 433 4.02 -14.01 -6.78
C VAL A 433 4.93 -15.13 -6.32
N GLU A 434 5.07 -16.14 -7.18
CA GLU A 434 6.10 -17.16 -7.07
C GLU A 434 7.40 -16.64 -7.68
N THR A 435 8.45 -16.59 -6.86
CA THR A 435 9.75 -16.04 -7.20
C THR A 435 10.83 -17.10 -7.07
N PHE A 436 11.80 -17.08 -7.97
CA PHE A 436 12.91 -18.05 -7.98
C PHE A 436 14.19 -17.38 -7.51
N SER A 437 14.74 -17.82 -6.38
CA SER A 437 16.09 -17.42 -5.95
C SER A 437 17.14 -17.86 -6.98
N ALA A 438 18.22 -17.10 -7.20
CA ALA A 438 19.22 -17.40 -8.23
C ALA A 438 20.67 -17.13 -7.79
N PRO A 439 21.67 -17.71 -8.48
CA PRO A 439 23.08 -17.49 -8.16
C PRO A 439 23.59 -16.16 -8.74
N GLU A 440 24.41 -15.47 -7.96
CA GLU A 440 25.00 -14.17 -8.33
C GLU A 440 26.13 -14.30 -9.36
N GLN A 441 26.14 -13.42 -10.36
CA GLN A 441 27.29 -13.17 -11.25
C GLN A 441 27.43 -11.66 -11.55
N ALA A 442 28.00 -10.87 -10.63
CA ALA A 442 28.45 -9.50 -10.93
C ALA A 442 29.45 -8.93 -9.89
N ARG A 443 30.76 -9.03 -10.14
CA ARG A 443 31.81 -8.53 -9.20
C ARG A 443 32.34 -7.11 -9.51
N ASN A 444 31.86 -6.43 -10.55
CA ASN A 444 32.59 -5.31 -11.19
C ASN A 444 32.02 -3.89 -11.03
N ILE A 445 31.02 -3.63 -10.17
CA ILE A 445 30.38 -2.29 -10.07
C ILE A 445 30.78 -1.51 -8.78
N LEU A 446 31.66 -2.05 -7.92
CA LEU A 446 32.12 -1.31 -6.73
C LEU A 446 33.12 -0.18 -7.05
N HIS A 447 33.92 -0.32 -8.11
CA HIS A 447 35.00 0.62 -8.44
C HIS A 447 34.55 1.97 -9.02
N MET A 448 33.29 2.12 -9.45
CA MET A 448 32.80 3.36 -10.07
C MET A 448 32.13 4.33 -9.09
N ILE A 449 31.67 3.86 -7.92
CA ILE A 449 31.04 4.70 -6.89
C ILE A 449 32.08 5.21 -5.87
N GLN A 450 33.17 4.48 -5.63
CA GLN A 450 34.26 4.91 -4.72
C GLN A 450 35.27 5.88 -5.36
N GLY A 451 35.10 6.26 -6.64
CA GLY A 451 36.00 7.17 -7.36
C GLY A 451 35.87 8.66 -7.01
N PHE A 452 34.85 9.06 -6.24
CA PHE A 452 34.50 10.48 -5.99
C PHE A 452 34.55 10.92 -4.52
N SER A 453 35.12 10.12 -3.62
CA SER A 453 35.44 10.58 -2.26
C SER A 453 36.79 10.05 -1.80
N LYS A 454 37.86 10.74 -2.24
CA LYS A 454 39.19 10.65 -1.62
C LYS A 454 40.09 11.84 -1.97
N HIS A 455 39.82 12.99 -1.33
CA HIS A 455 40.86 13.97 -1.03
C HIS A 455 40.76 14.38 0.45
N HIS A 456 41.82 14.07 1.18
CA HIS A 456 42.21 14.49 2.53
C HIS A 456 41.13 14.80 3.59
N LEU A 457 41.04 13.90 4.56
CA LEU A 457 41.06 14.27 5.97
C LEU A 457 42.08 13.36 6.67
N ASP A 458 43.23 13.92 7.02
CA ASP A 458 44.27 13.26 7.81
C ASP A 458 44.05 13.56 9.31
N SER A 459 43.79 12.53 10.12
CA SER A 459 43.81 12.60 11.59
C SER A 459 43.94 11.19 12.19
N PRO A 460 44.86 10.95 13.15
CA PRO A 460 45.16 9.60 13.63
C PRO A 460 44.43 9.26 14.93
N PHE A 461 43.53 8.28 14.92
CA PHE A 461 43.11 7.57 16.13
C PHE A 461 42.84 6.09 15.85
N ASP A 462 43.54 5.23 16.59
CA ASP A 462 43.45 3.77 16.51
C ASP A 462 42.13 3.22 17.08
N VAL A 463 41.56 2.21 16.40
CA VAL A 463 40.58 1.28 16.99
C VAL A 463 40.96 -0.15 16.56
N PRO A 464 41.06 -1.14 17.46
CA PRO A 464 41.62 -2.46 17.12
C PRO A 464 40.71 -3.33 16.25
N ALA A 465 41.34 -4.16 15.41
CA ALA A 465 40.64 -5.09 14.53
C ALA A 465 40.09 -6.32 15.29
N THR A 466 38.79 -6.61 15.15
CA THR A 466 38.22 -7.96 15.30
C THR A 466 37.09 -8.21 14.30
N GLN A 467 37.01 -9.45 13.81
CA GLN A 467 35.97 -10.03 12.93
C GLN A 467 35.69 -9.31 11.59
N ARG A 468 36.39 -9.76 10.55
CA ARG A 468 35.95 -9.60 9.14
C ARG A 468 34.76 -10.54 8.89
N ASN A 469 33.53 -10.00 8.83
CA ASN A 469 32.41 -10.75 8.27
C ASN A 469 32.53 -10.78 6.74
N SER A 470 32.27 -11.95 6.16
CA SER A 470 32.24 -12.14 4.71
C SER A 470 30.84 -11.83 4.19
N ASP A 471 30.66 -10.63 3.63
CA ASP A 471 29.39 -10.20 3.02
C ASP A 471 29.01 -11.11 1.84
N LEU A 472 28.08 -12.03 2.10
CA LEU A 472 27.37 -12.78 1.06
C LEU A 472 26.35 -11.84 0.38
N LYS A 473 26.57 -11.56 -0.90
CA LYS A 473 25.62 -10.87 -1.76
C LYS A 473 24.85 -11.90 -2.59
N PHE A 474 23.57 -11.64 -2.81
CA PHE A 474 22.68 -12.48 -3.58
C PHE A 474 21.99 -11.65 -4.65
N ALA A 475 21.97 -12.14 -5.89
CA ALA A 475 21.29 -11.49 -7.01
C ALA A 475 20.26 -12.46 -7.63
N VAL A 476 18.99 -12.06 -7.58
CA VAL A 476 17.85 -12.88 -8.01
C VAL A 476 17.63 -12.74 -9.52
N ARG A 477 17.56 -13.88 -10.23
CA ARG A 477 17.36 -13.99 -11.68
C ARG A 477 16.21 -14.93 -11.95
N MET A 478 15.10 -14.39 -12.43
CA MET A 478 13.88 -15.17 -12.68
C MET A 478 13.57 -15.42 -14.15
N ILE A 479 12.78 -16.46 -14.35
CA ILE A 479 12.02 -16.81 -15.54
C ILE A 479 10.64 -17.23 -15.01
N MET A 480 9.57 -16.55 -15.41
CA MET A 480 8.23 -17.01 -15.05
C MET A 480 7.88 -18.26 -15.86
N LYS A 481 7.27 -19.26 -15.22
CA LYS A 481 6.76 -20.45 -15.89
C LYS A 481 5.28 -20.55 -15.57
N ASP A 482 4.45 -20.46 -16.61
CA ASP A 482 3.01 -20.60 -16.48
C ASP A 482 2.62 -22.06 -16.19
N VAL A 483 1.44 -22.25 -15.60
CA VAL A 483 0.75 -23.56 -15.56
C VAL A 483 -0.10 -23.72 -16.84
N SER A 484 0.50 -23.36 -17.98
CA SER A 484 0.05 -23.71 -19.33
C SER A 484 1.28 -23.87 -20.26
N HIS A 485 1.08 -24.44 -21.44
CA HIS A 485 2.13 -25.20 -22.14
C HIS A 485 3.33 -24.44 -22.74
N ASN A 486 4.44 -25.19 -22.80
CA ASN A 486 5.66 -24.99 -23.59
C ASN A 486 6.52 -23.75 -23.28
N GLY A 487 7.84 -23.96 -23.32
CA GLY A 487 8.82 -22.93 -23.00
C GLY A 487 9.81 -22.70 -24.12
N ASP A 488 10.61 -21.65 -23.99
CA ASP A 488 11.83 -21.46 -24.77
C ASP A 488 12.87 -20.58 -24.03
N LYS A 489 14.11 -20.57 -24.52
CA LYS A 489 15.28 -19.95 -23.86
C LYS A 489 15.58 -18.54 -24.41
N CYS A 490 16.03 -17.59 -23.57
CA CYS A 490 17.10 -16.62 -23.94
C CYS A 490 17.69 -15.74 -22.80
N VAL A 491 18.56 -14.78 -23.17
CA VAL A 491 19.76 -14.30 -22.43
C VAL A 491 19.58 -12.95 -21.66
N ILE A 492 20.65 -12.45 -21.01
CA ILE A 492 20.71 -11.59 -19.81
C ILE A 492 21.28 -10.17 -20.10
N TYR A 493 20.80 -9.13 -19.41
CA TYR A 493 21.62 -8.01 -18.86
C TYR A 493 20.96 -7.43 -17.58
N SER A 494 21.73 -6.80 -16.68
CA SER A 494 21.29 -6.32 -15.34
C SER A 494 21.98 -5.02 -14.89
N TRP A 495 21.30 -4.21 -14.07
CA TRP A 495 21.83 -3.02 -13.37
C TRP A 495 21.38 -2.99 -11.90
N ASN A 496 22.13 -2.31 -11.04
CA ASN A 496 21.82 -2.22 -9.59
C ASN A 496 22.36 -0.90 -8.99
N VAL A 497 21.65 -0.30 -8.02
CA VAL A 497 22.08 0.86 -7.24
C VAL A 497 21.70 0.64 -5.78
N GLY A 498 22.64 0.85 -4.85
CA GLY A 498 22.45 0.68 -3.41
C GLY A 498 22.63 1.98 -2.63
N PHE A 499 21.93 2.10 -1.51
CA PHE A 499 21.96 3.26 -0.61
C PHE A 499 22.91 3.06 0.57
N SER A 500 23.52 4.16 1.03
CA SER A 500 24.03 4.31 2.40
C SER A 500 23.75 5.73 2.89
N GLY A 501 23.02 5.87 4.00
CA GLY A 501 22.71 7.17 4.59
C GLY A 501 23.71 7.59 5.68
N VAL A 502 23.93 8.89 5.84
CA VAL A 502 24.64 9.50 6.99
C VAL A 502 23.92 10.80 7.38
N SER A 503 24.00 11.11 8.68
CA SER A 503 23.36 12.21 9.41
C SER A 503 23.61 13.63 8.87
N ALA A 504 22.63 14.52 9.11
CA ALA A 504 22.79 15.96 8.94
C ALA A 504 23.55 16.60 10.13
N SER A 505 24.48 17.50 9.81
CA SER A 505 25.03 18.50 10.73
C SER A 505 25.11 19.84 10.01
N THR A 506 24.49 20.86 10.60
CA THR A 506 24.39 22.21 10.05
C THR A 506 25.62 23.03 10.44
N GLU A 507 26.29 23.69 9.48
CA GLU A 507 27.13 24.85 9.79
C GLU A 507 27.24 25.80 8.58
N CYS A 508 27.60 27.05 8.84
CA CYS A 508 27.39 28.20 7.96
C CYS A 508 28.67 29.00 7.69
N LEU A 509 28.61 29.79 6.62
CA LEU A 509 29.36 31.03 6.32
C LEU A 509 30.77 30.97 5.66
N GLU A 510 30.88 31.90 4.70
CA GLU A 510 32.04 32.70 4.28
C GLU A 510 33.13 32.17 3.32
N ALA A 511 33.64 33.15 2.57
CA ALA A 511 34.72 33.18 1.57
C ALA A 511 35.32 34.62 1.63
N PRO A 512 36.39 35.02 0.89
CA PRO A 512 37.29 34.28 -0.02
C PRO A 512 38.80 34.54 0.30
N HIS A 513 39.68 34.46 -0.73
CA HIS A 513 41.14 34.76 -0.74
C HIS A 513 42.08 33.62 -0.26
N SER A 514 43.33 33.45 -0.73
CA SER A 514 44.03 33.85 -1.98
C SER A 514 45.43 33.17 -2.07
N VAL A 515 46.13 33.35 -3.20
CA VAL A 515 47.58 33.09 -3.44
C VAL A 515 48.03 31.63 -3.64
N ALA A 516 49.05 31.46 -4.49
CA ALA A 516 49.54 30.21 -5.06
C ALA A 516 51.03 29.95 -4.77
N PHE A 517 51.52 28.73 -5.00
CA PHE A 517 52.92 28.45 -5.35
C PHE A 517 53.06 27.34 -6.41
N HIS A 518 54.02 27.51 -7.31
CA HIS A 518 54.35 26.59 -8.42
C HIS A 518 55.50 25.63 -8.05
N SER A 519 55.57 24.42 -8.64
CA SER A 519 56.80 23.92 -9.31
C SER A 519 56.55 22.70 -10.25
N LYS A 520 57.62 22.18 -10.86
CA LYS A 520 57.68 21.45 -12.16
C LYS A 520 58.35 20.07 -12.03
N SER A 521 58.15 19.06 -12.89
CA SER A 521 57.11 18.75 -13.91
C SER A 521 57.44 17.42 -14.63
N LYS A 522 56.46 16.54 -14.93
CA LYS A 522 56.49 15.49 -16.00
C LYS A 522 55.17 14.69 -16.06
N PRO A 523 54.62 14.33 -17.24
CA PRO A 523 53.44 13.47 -17.33
C PRO A 523 53.81 11.99 -17.12
N LYS A 524 53.07 11.27 -16.27
CA LYS A 524 53.14 9.81 -16.18
C LYS A 524 52.33 9.20 -17.34
N GLN A 525 52.95 8.40 -18.19
CA GLN A 525 52.20 7.53 -19.12
C GLN A 525 51.49 6.42 -18.32
N PRO A 526 50.27 6.01 -18.72
CA PRO A 526 49.55 4.95 -18.04
C PRO A 526 50.17 3.57 -18.36
N PHE A 527 50.43 2.80 -17.31
CA PHE A 527 50.69 1.37 -17.40
C PHE A 527 49.39 0.62 -17.13
N TYR A 528 49.19 -0.51 -17.80
CA TYR A 528 48.02 -1.36 -17.59
C TYR A 528 48.44 -2.73 -17.07
N ASN A 529 47.65 -3.26 -16.13
CA ASN A 529 47.84 -4.58 -15.56
C ASN A 529 47.02 -5.59 -16.37
N VAL A 530 47.69 -6.58 -16.95
CA VAL A 530 47.05 -7.69 -17.65
C VAL A 530 47.08 -8.90 -16.72
N LEU A 531 45.89 -9.39 -16.34
CA LEU A 531 45.74 -10.70 -15.71
C LEU A 531 45.82 -11.76 -16.82
N MET A 532 46.74 -12.69 -16.68
CA MET A 532 46.89 -13.83 -17.59
C MET A 532 46.01 -15.00 -17.13
N ASP A 533 45.69 -15.93 -18.02
CA ASP A 533 44.85 -17.10 -17.72
C ASP A 533 45.48 -18.06 -16.67
N ASP A 534 46.78 -17.91 -16.39
CA ASP A 534 47.50 -18.60 -15.31
C ASP A 534 47.33 -17.95 -13.92
N GLY A 535 46.60 -16.83 -13.83
CA GLY A 535 46.37 -16.07 -12.60
C GLY A 535 47.47 -15.05 -12.25
N SER A 536 48.53 -14.94 -13.06
CA SER A 536 49.60 -13.95 -12.85
C SER A 536 49.25 -12.57 -13.43
N TYR A 537 49.68 -11.50 -12.75
CA TYR A 537 49.57 -10.13 -13.25
C TYR A 537 50.88 -9.68 -13.89
N ARG A 538 50.81 -9.11 -15.09
CA ARG A 538 51.95 -8.49 -15.79
C ARG A 538 51.64 -7.05 -16.20
N TYR A 539 52.66 -6.20 -16.17
CA TYR A 539 52.56 -4.79 -16.51
C TYR A 539 53.00 -4.56 -17.96
N VAL A 540 52.21 -3.78 -18.71
CA VAL A 540 52.54 -3.40 -20.10
C VAL A 540 52.56 -1.87 -20.22
N ALA A 541 53.65 -1.35 -20.79
CA ALA A 541 53.75 0.04 -21.23
C ALA A 541 53.12 0.21 -22.62
N GLN A 542 52.34 1.27 -22.82
CA GLN A 542 51.60 1.46 -24.06
C GLN A 542 52.54 1.71 -25.25
N GLY A 543 52.70 0.70 -26.12
CA GLY A 543 53.50 0.78 -27.35
C GLY A 543 54.64 -0.23 -27.51
N THR A 544 54.87 -1.16 -26.57
CA THR A 544 55.94 -2.18 -26.67
C THR A 544 55.47 -3.59 -26.34
N ASN A 545 55.92 -4.59 -27.11
CA ASN A 545 55.58 -6.02 -26.94
C ASN A 545 56.41 -6.76 -25.86
N SER A 546 56.99 -6.04 -24.89
CA SER A 546 57.81 -6.60 -23.81
C SER A 546 57.08 -6.58 -22.47
N PHE A 547 57.07 -7.73 -21.78
CA PHE A 547 56.40 -7.91 -20.48
C PHE A 547 57.42 -8.03 -19.34
N GLY A 548 57.23 -7.26 -18.27
CA GLY A 548 57.91 -7.45 -16.99
C GLY A 548 57.04 -8.23 -16.00
N THR A 549 57.66 -9.11 -15.21
CA THR A 549 57.02 -9.86 -14.12
C THR A 549 57.52 -9.37 -12.77
N CYS A 550 56.61 -9.27 -11.80
CA CYS A 550 56.93 -9.00 -10.40
C CYS A 550 55.89 -9.72 -9.54
N THR A 551 56.35 -10.56 -8.61
CA THR A 551 55.51 -11.36 -7.70
C THR A 551 55.39 -10.70 -6.34
N LEU A 552 54.17 -10.69 -5.80
CA LEU A 552 53.81 -10.35 -4.42
C LEU A 552 52.87 -11.42 -3.88
#